data_AF-A0A434RYY9-F1
#
_entry.id   AF-A0A434RYY9-F1
#
_cell.length_a   1.000
_cell.length_b   1.000
_cell.length_c   1.000
_cell.angle_alpha   90.00
_cell.angle_beta   90.00
_cell.angle_gamma   90.00
#
_symmetry.space_group_name_H-M   'P 1'
#
loop_
_entity.id
_entity.type
_entity.pdbx_description
1 polymer ?
#
loop_
_entity_poly.entity_id
_entity_poly.type
_entity_poly.pdbx_seq_one_letter_code
_entity_poly.pdbx_strand_id
1 'polypeptide(L)'
;MSEGWNSRTRAWRSRCGLTLVAALIALGPAMAAENSLDVAPDPDKSRVEYEQVSKEISLSSERLAKLAADVATVKKDHASISAALIQSAMTEQKLGQDIEDIGANLEGLKAEQEKLHASLVARRDVLAEVLGALQRMGLNPPPAILVKPEDALSSVRSAILLGAVVPELRQQTDRLLADLKEQTRVTASIEAERARLTAAVTEQTAEKKRLTMLLEA
;
A
#
# COMPACT_ATOMS: atom_id res chain seq x y z
N MET A 1 -38.88 -17.54 -10.73
CA MET A 1 -38.05 -17.95 -11.87
C MET A 1 -36.61 -17.94 -11.37
N SER A 2 -36.17 -19.05 -10.77
CA SER A 2 -35.54 -20.24 -11.42
C SER A 2 -34.02 -20.01 -11.46
N GLU A 3 -33.10 -20.83 -10.97
CA GLU A 3 -32.97 -22.14 -10.33
C GLU A 3 -31.55 -22.06 -9.68
N GLY A 4 -31.22 -22.57 -8.49
CA GLY A 4 -31.28 -23.97 -8.11
C GLY A 4 -30.09 -24.76 -8.67
N TRP A 5 -28.91 -24.77 -8.02
CA TRP A 5 -28.02 -25.95 -8.14
C TRP A 5 -27.37 -26.35 -6.81
N ASN A 6 -27.77 -27.53 -6.40
CA ASN A 6 -27.39 -28.29 -5.23
C ASN A 6 -26.24 -29.27 -5.57
N SER A 7 -25.40 -29.54 -4.56
CA SER A 7 -24.72 -30.81 -4.24
C SER A 7 -24.25 -31.77 -5.37
N ARG A 8 -22.93 -32.01 -5.43
CA ARG A 8 -22.38 -33.31 -5.88
C ARG A 8 -21.17 -33.75 -5.07
N THR A 9 -21.44 -34.63 -4.11
CA THR A 9 -20.50 -35.59 -3.52
C THR A 9 -20.06 -36.62 -4.57
N ARG A 10 -18.78 -37.02 -4.53
CA ARG A 10 -18.20 -38.24 -5.14
C ARG A 10 -16.88 -38.49 -4.40
N ALA A 11 -16.79 -39.35 -3.38
CA ALA A 11 -16.92 -40.81 -3.40
C ALA A 11 -16.07 -41.45 -4.51
N TRP A 12 -14.78 -41.65 -4.23
CA TRP A 12 -13.90 -42.51 -5.03
C TRP A 12 -13.53 -43.73 -4.17
N ARG A 13 -14.23 -44.84 -4.42
CA ARG A 13 -13.91 -46.19 -3.93
C ARG A 13 -13.50 -47.02 -5.14
N SER A 14 -12.77 -48.12 -4.85
CA SER A 14 -12.70 -49.39 -5.60
C SER A 14 -11.55 -49.45 -6.63
N ARG A 15 -10.67 -50.46 -6.74
CA ARG A 15 -10.52 -51.87 -6.30
C ARG A 15 -9.03 -52.25 -6.46
N CYS A 16 -8.43 -53.20 -5.74
CA CYS A 16 -8.45 -54.66 -5.91
C CYS A 16 -7.64 -55.23 -4.71
N GLY A 17 -7.97 -56.32 -4.01
CA GLY A 17 -8.67 -57.52 -4.42
C GLY A 17 -7.67 -58.64 -4.67
N LEU A 18 -7.18 -59.32 -3.62
CA LEU A 18 -6.79 -60.72 -3.70
C LEU A 18 -6.77 -61.35 -2.30
N THR A 19 -7.63 -62.34 -2.11
CA THR A 19 -7.79 -63.18 -0.92
C THR A 19 -7.45 -64.63 -1.25
N LEU A 20 -7.01 -65.37 -0.22
CA LEU A 20 -6.95 -66.83 -0.07
C LEU A 20 -5.81 -67.52 -0.84
N VAL A 21 -5.05 -68.45 -0.25
CA VAL A 21 -5.51 -69.75 0.28
C VAL A 21 -4.56 -70.25 1.38
N ALA A 22 -5.14 -70.79 2.44
CA ALA A 22 -4.50 -71.70 3.39
C ALA A 22 -4.77 -73.16 2.96
N ALA A 23 -3.75 -74.03 2.99
CA ALA A 23 -3.93 -75.49 3.03
C ALA A 23 -2.68 -76.18 3.59
N LEU A 24 -2.84 -76.82 4.75
CA LEU A 24 -1.97 -77.87 5.29
C LEU A 24 -1.94 -79.09 4.35
N ILE A 25 -0.82 -79.83 4.33
CA ILE A 25 -0.74 -81.30 4.49
C ILE A 25 0.72 -81.70 4.80
N ALA A 26 0.85 -82.67 5.68
CA ALA A 26 2.07 -83.18 6.32
C ALA A 26 2.90 -84.16 5.47
N LEU A 27 4.09 -84.47 6.00
CA LEU A 27 4.83 -85.75 6.03
C LEU A 27 6.25 -85.69 5.43
N GLY A 28 7.26 -85.92 6.28
CA GLY A 28 8.69 -86.01 5.92
C GLY A 28 9.07 -87.31 5.19
N PRO A 29 10.37 -87.47 4.84
CA PRO A 29 11.27 -88.06 5.83
C PRO A 29 12.74 -87.56 5.84
N ALA A 30 13.40 -87.87 6.95
CA ALA A 30 14.80 -88.29 7.10
C ALA A 30 15.94 -87.43 6.51
N MET A 31 16.61 -86.72 7.43
CA MET A 31 18.05 -86.88 7.72
C MET A 31 18.95 -87.29 6.54
N ALA A 32 19.51 -86.29 5.87
CA ALA A 32 20.87 -86.33 5.38
C ALA A 32 21.64 -85.23 6.12
N ALA A 33 22.14 -85.58 7.30
CA ALA A 33 23.17 -84.83 7.98
C ALA A 33 24.48 -85.07 7.21
N GLU A 34 24.71 -84.28 6.16
CA GLU A 34 26.07 -84.08 5.65
C GLU A 34 26.76 -83.10 6.58
N ASN A 35 27.62 -83.70 7.39
CA ASN A 35 28.51 -83.12 8.37
C ASN A 35 29.51 -82.19 7.67
N SER A 36 29.10 -80.96 7.34
CA SER A 36 30.04 -79.86 7.16
C SER A 36 30.53 -79.47 8.55
N LEU A 37 31.72 -79.95 8.90
CA LEU A 37 32.45 -79.59 10.10
C LEU A 37 32.41 -78.08 10.31
N ASP A 38 31.87 -77.70 11.47
CA ASP A 38 31.99 -76.40 12.12
C ASP A 38 33.41 -75.84 11.96
N VAL A 39 33.57 -74.87 11.06
CA VAL A 39 34.54 -73.81 11.32
C VAL A 39 33.81 -72.89 12.29
N ALA A 40 34.12 -73.02 13.58
CA ALA A 40 33.71 -72.03 14.57
C ALA A 40 34.03 -70.64 13.99
N PRO A 41 33.06 -69.71 13.90
CA PRO A 41 33.32 -68.37 13.40
C PRO A 41 34.49 -67.80 14.19
N ASP A 42 35.56 -67.45 13.49
CA ASP A 42 36.73 -66.82 14.10
C ASP A 42 36.23 -65.62 14.94
N PRO A 43 36.36 -65.67 16.28
CA PRO A 43 35.77 -64.67 17.17
C PRO A 43 36.32 -63.27 16.88
N ASP A 44 37.52 -63.19 16.31
CA ASP A 44 38.13 -61.93 15.91
C ASP A 44 37.49 -61.35 14.63
N LYS A 45 37.10 -62.19 13.66
CA LYS A 45 36.39 -61.73 12.45
C LYS A 45 34.99 -61.20 12.76
N SER A 46 34.26 -61.91 13.61
CA SER A 46 32.93 -61.48 14.06
C SER A 46 33.01 -60.11 14.76
N ARG A 47 34.01 -59.90 15.63
CA ARG A 47 34.22 -58.61 16.32
C ARG A 47 34.50 -57.46 15.34
N VAL A 48 35.34 -57.68 14.32
CA VAL A 48 35.65 -56.66 13.32
C VAL A 48 34.40 -56.30 12.49
N GLU A 49 33.59 -57.28 12.10
CA GLU A 49 32.32 -57.04 11.39
C GLU A 49 31.31 -56.26 12.26
N TYR A 50 31.16 -56.61 13.55
CA TYR A 50 30.33 -55.85 14.48
C TYR A 50 30.82 -54.41 14.67
N GLU A 51 32.14 -54.19 14.75
CA GLU A 51 32.71 -52.85 14.83
C GLU A 51 32.47 -52.04 13.55
N GLN A 52 32.52 -52.68 12.38
CA GLN A 52 32.20 -52.00 11.11
C GLN A 52 30.71 -51.62 11.03
N VAL A 53 29.81 -52.56 11.34
CA VAL A 53 28.37 -52.32 11.34
C VAL A 53 27.98 -51.26 12.37
N SER A 54 28.56 -51.30 13.58
CA SER A 54 28.31 -50.27 14.59
C SER A 54 28.84 -48.89 14.19
N LYS A 55 29.99 -48.81 13.51
CA LYS A 55 30.49 -47.57 12.91
C LYS A 55 29.58 -47.06 11.78
N GLU A 56 29.04 -47.92 10.94
CA GLU A 56 28.07 -47.52 9.91
C GLU A 56 26.74 -47.05 10.50
N ILE A 57 26.24 -47.73 11.54
CA ILE A 57 25.04 -47.31 12.28
C ILE A 57 25.28 -45.95 12.95
N SER A 58 26.43 -45.73 13.59
CA SER A 58 26.72 -44.44 14.21
C SER A 58 26.82 -43.32 13.17
N LEU A 59 27.51 -43.55 12.06
CA LEU A 59 27.68 -42.59 10.98
C LEU A 59 26.36 -42.27 10.26
N SER A 60 25.50 -43.28 10.06
CA SER A 60 24.15 -43.08 9.53
C SER A 60 23.24 -42.34 10.52
N SER A 61 23.33 -42.64 11.83
CA SER A 61 22.58 -41.92 12.86
C SER A 61 22.98 -40.44 12.94
N GLU A 62 24.27 -40.14 12.78
CA GLU A 62 24.77 -38.76 12.73
C GLU A 62 24.26 -38.02 11.48
N ARG A 63 24.23 -38.69 10.31
CA ARG A 63 23.64 -38.13 9.08
C ARG A 63 22.15 -37.86 9.23
N LEU A 64 21.39 -38.78 9.83
CA LEU A 64 19.96 -38.59 10.10
C LEU A 64 19.72 -37.42 11.05
N ALA A 65 20.54 -37.28 12.09
CA ALA A 65 20.47 -36.15 13.01
C ALA A 65 20.77 -34.81 12.32
N LYS A 66 21.80 -34.76 11.45
CA LYS A 66 22.09 -33.58 10.61
C LYS A 66 20.93 -33.24 9.67
N LEU A 67 20.40 -34.24 8.96
CA LEU A 67 19.27 -34.03 8.04
C LEU A 67 18.01 -33.55 8.78
N ALA A 68 17.75 -34.07 9.98
CA ALA A 68 16.64 -33.61 10.81
C ALA A 68 16.83 -32.15 11.27
N ALA A 69 18.06 -31.74 11.58
CA ALA A 69 18.39 -30.36 11.92
C ALA A 69 18.25 -29.42 10.71
N ASP A 70 18.68 -29.85 9.53
CA ASP A 70 18.52 -29.09 8.28
C ASP A 70 17.03 -28.90 7.94
N VAL A 71 16.23 -29.96 8.03
CA VAL A 71 14.77 -29.88 7.81
C VAL A 71 14.10 -28.96 8.83
N ALA A 72 14.53 -28.98 10.09
CA ALA A 72 14.00 -28.07 11.11
C ALA A 72 14.35 -26.60 10.78
N THR A 73 15.55 -26.36 10.27
CA THR A 73 16.01 -25.03 9.84
C THR A 73 15.20 -24.54 8.64
N VAL A 74 15.06 -25.36 7.60
CA VAL A 74 14.25 -25.03 6.41
C VAL A 74 12.80 -24.75 6.77
N LYS A 75 12.19 -25.53 7.68
CA LYS A 75 10.82 -25.27 8.16
C LYS A 75 10.70 -23.93 8.87
N LYS A 76 11.70 -23.56 9.69
CA LYS A 76 11.75 -22.27 10.37
C LYS A 76 11.90 -21.13 9.36
N ASP A 77 12.77 -21.26 8.38
CA ASP A 77 13.00 -20.25 7.35
C ASP A 77 11.75 -20.05 6.50
N HIS A 78 11.08 -21.13 6.08
CA HIS A 78 9.81 -21.06 5.36
C HIS A 78 8.72 -20.32 6.17
N ALA A 79 8.60 -20.62 7.47
CA ALA A 79 7.66 -19.92 8.34
C ALA A 79 8.00 -18.43 8.47
N SER A 80 9.28 -18.10 8.58
CA SER A 80 9.78 -16.71 8.65
C SER A 80 9.52 -15.94 7.35
N ILE A 81 9.83 -16.53 6.19
CA ILE A 81 9.58 -15.95 4.86
C ILE A 81 8.08 -15.75 4.63
N SER A 82 7.26 -16.75 4.97
CA SER A 82 5.80 -16.64 4.84
C SER A 82 5.24 -15.50 5.69
N ALA A 83 5.71 -15.38 6.95
CA ALA A 83 5.31 -14.28 7.82
C ALA A 83 5.77 -12.92 7.28
N ALA A 84 7.01 -12.83 6.80
CA ALA A 84 7.55 -11.61 6.19
C ALA A 84 6.76 -11.20 4.94
N LEU A 85 6.39 -12.17 4.08
CA LEU A 85 5.61 -11.93 2.88
C LEU A 85 4.21 -11.38 3.21
N ILE A 86 3.53 -11.97 4.20
CA ILE A 86 2.22 -11.49 4.65
C ILE A 86 2.33 -10.07 5.22
N GLN A 87 3.33 -9.81 6.08
CA GLN A 87 3.54 -8.47 6.64
C GLN A 87 3.83 -7.44 5.55
N SER A 88 4.71 -7.76 4.61
CA SER A 88 5.02 -6.89 3.48
C SER A 88 3.80 -6.62 2.59
N ALA A 89 2.96 -7.62 2.35
CA ALA A 89 1.72 -7.45 1.58
C ALA A 89 0.72 -6.56 2.32
N MET A 90 0.57 -6.71 3.64
CA MET A 90 -0.27 -5.83 4.45
C MET A 90 0.23 -4.38 4.44
N THR A 91 1.55 -4.18 4.54
CA THR A 91 2.17 -2.85 4.46
C THR A 91 1.96 -2.22 3.09
N GLU A 92 2.12 -2.98 2.00
CA GLU A 92 1.88 -2.50 0.63
C GLU A 92 0.43 -2.06 0.43
N GLN A 93 -0.53 -2.86 0.92
CA GLN A 93 -1.95 -2.51 0.88
C GLN A 93 -2.23 -1.24 1.67
N LYS A 94 -1.67 -1.11 2.88
CA LYS A 94 -1.85 0.08 3.72
C LYS A 94 -1.27 1.33 3.05
N LEU A 95 -0.05 1.25 2.52
CA LEU A 95 0.56 2.34 1.76
C LEU A 95 -0.27 2.72 0.53
N GLY A 96 -0.89 1.74 -0.13
CA GLY A 96 -1.85 1.97 -1.22
C GLY A 96 -3.05 2.80 -0.77
N GLN A 97 -3.67 2.45 0.36
CA GLN A 97 -4.78 3.21 0.93
C GLN A 97 -4.35 4.63 1.34
N ASP A 98 -3.19 4.75 2.01
CA ASP A 98 -2.66 6.04 2.44
C ASP A 98 -2.39 6.96 1.22
N ILE A 99 -1.87 6.41 0.11
CA ILE A 99 -1.67 7.15 -1.15
C ILE A 99 -3.00 7.62 -1.74
N GLU A 100 -4.03 6.79 -1.73
CA GLU A 100 -5.37 7.14 -2.23
C GLU A 100 -5.99 8.27 -1.38
N ASP A 101 -5.92 8.15 -0.05
CA ASP A 101 -6.43 9.14 0.89
C ASP A 101 -5.70 10.49 0.74
N ILE A 102 -4.36 10.47 0.64
CA ILE A 102 -3.53 11.65 0.34
C ILE A 102 -3.92 12.25 -1.01
N GLY A 103 -4.16 11.42 -2.02
CA GLY A 103 -4.63 11.83 -3.34
C GLY A 103 -5.97 12.57 -3.30
N ALA A 104 -6.96 12.01 -2.60
CA ALA A 104 -8.28 12.61 -2.43
C ALA A 104 -8.20 13.96 -1.68
N ASN A 105 -7.38 14.04 -0.62
CA ASN A 105 -7.15 15.28 0.11
C ASN A 105 -6.49 16.35 -0.78
N LEU A 106 -5.50 15.96 -1.59
CA LEU A 106 -4.84 16.85 -2.54
C LEU A 106 -5.82 17.39 -3.59
N GLU A 107 -6.71 16.56 -4.12
CA GLU A 107 -7.75 17.00 -5.06
C GLU A 107 -8.72 17.99 -4.41
N GLY A 108 -9.14 17.74 -3.16
CA GLY A 108 -9.96 18.66 -2.39
C GLY A 108 -9.29 20.03 -2.22
N LEU A 109 -8.01 20.05 -1.83
CA LEU A 109 -7.23 21.29 -1.69
C LEU A 109 -7.06 22.03 -3.02
N LYS A 110 -6.82 21.32 -4.12
CA LYS A 110 -6.76 21.93 -5.46
C LYS A 110 -8.09 22.55 -5.86
N ALA A 111 -9.20 21.88 -5.59
CA ALA A 111 -10.53 22.42 -5.87
C ALA A 111 -10.82 23.68 -5.02
N GLU A 112 -10.37 23.71 -3.77
CA GLU A 112 -10.43 24.91 -2.92
C GLU A 112 -9.57 26.04 -3.48
N GLN A 113 -8.33 25.74 -3.90
CA GLN A 113 -7.43 26.70 -4.52
C GLN A 113 -8.04 27.32 -5.78
N GLU A 114 -8.65 26.52 -6.66
CA GLU A 114 -9.29 27.00 -7.90
C GLU A 114 -10.48 27.92 -7.60
N LYS A 115 -11.34 27.55 -6.65
CA LYS A 115 -12.46 28.41 -6.21
C LYS A 115 -11.95 29.74 -5.67
N LEU A 116 -10.90 29.71 -4.85
CA LEU A 116 -10.33 30.90 -4.27
C LEU A 116 -9.70 31.78 -5.36
N HIS A 117 -8.93 31.19 -6.27
CA HIS A 117 -8.35 31.87 -7.41
C HIS A 117 -9.42 32.54 -8.29
N ALA A 118 -10.50 31.83 -8.62
CA ALA A 118 -11.62 32.40 -9.37
C ALA A 118 -12.26 33.60 -8.65
N SER A 119 -12.42 33.52 -7.32
CA SER A 119 -12.96 34.63 -6.53
C SER A 119 -12.04 35.85 -6.51
N LEU A 120 -10.72 35.63 -6.46
CA LEU A 120 -9.70 36.69 -6.53
C LEU A 120 -9.70 37.36 -7.91
N VAL A 121 -9.79 36.58 -9.00
CA VAL A 121 -9.88 37.11 -10.37
C VAL A 121 -11.14 37.96 -10.54
N ALA A 122 -12.30 37.45 -10.11
CA ALA A 122 -13.56 38.20 -10.18
C ALA A 122 -13.48 39.54 -9.44
N ARG A 123 -12.87 39.56 -8.25
CA ARG A 123 -12.67 40.80 -7.47
C ARG A 123 -11.67 41.75 -8.13
N ARG A 124 -10.61 41.22 -8.73
CA ARG A 124 -9.64 42.03 -9.49
C ARG A 124 -10.32 42.76 -10.64
N ASP A 125 -11.20 42.09 -11.37
CA ASP A 125 -11.90 42.67 -12.51
C ASP A 125 -12.88 43.78 -12.07
N VAL A 126 -13.62 43.57 -10.97
CA VAL A 126 -14.47 44.61 -10.36
C VAL A 126 -13.64 45.81 -9.91
N LEU A 127 -12.50 45.59 -9.24
CA LEU A 127 -11.62 46.68 -8.81
C LEU A 127 -11.04 47.45 -10.00
N ALA A 128 -10.69 46.77 -11.09
CA ALA A 128 -10.22 47.41 -12.31
C ALA A 128 -11.31 48.30 -12.94
N GLU A 129 -12.57 47.85 -12.96
CA GLU A 129 -13.70 48.64 -13.45
C GLU A 129 -13.94 49.90 -12.60
N VAL A 130 -13.97 49.74 -11.27
CA VAL A 130 -14.15 50.86 -10.34
C VAL A 130 -13.01 51.87 -10.45
N LEU A 131 -11.76 51.41 -10.47
CA LEU A 131 -10.59 52.29 -10.65
C LEU A 131 -10.62 53.00 -12.01
N GLY A 132 -11.03 52.31 -13.08
CA GLY A 132 -11.22 52.91 -14.39
C GLY A 132 -12.31 53.98 -14.40
N ALA A 133 -13.44 53.75 -13.72
CA ALA A 133 -14.50 54.75 -13.57
C ALA A 133 -14.03 55.99 -12.80
N LEU A 134 -13.31 55.79 -11.69
CA LEU A 134 -12.75 56.89 -10.89
C LEU A 134 -11.72 57.69 -11.67
N GLN A 135 -10.84 57.03 -12.43
CA GLN A 135 -9.86 57.71 -13.29
C GLN A 135 -10.54 58.54 -14.39
N ARG A 136 -11.62 58.02 -15.01
CA ARG A 136 -12.39 58.75 -16.02
C ARG A 136 -13.11 59.97 -15.44
N MET A 137 -13.62 59.88 -14.20
CA MET A 137 -14.20 61.03 -13.49
C MET A 137 -13.14 62.08 -13.11
N GLY A 138 -11.94 61.65 -12.71
CA GLY A 138 -10.85 62.56 -12.32
C GLY A 138 -10.18 63.29 -13.49
N LEU A 139 -10.17 62.71 -14.69
CA LEU A 139 -9.54 63.29 -15.89
C LEU A 139 -10.49 64.11 -16.78
N ASN A 140 -11.80 63.95 -16.66
CA ASN A 140 -12.80 64.75 -17.39
C ASN A 140 -13.76 65.48 -16.43
N PRO A 141 -13.28 66.43 -15.60
CA PRO A 141 -14.19 67.34 -14.92
C PRO A 141 -14.96 68.14 -15.98
N PRO A 142 -16.26 68.40 -15.80
CA PRO A 142 -17.07 69.12 -16.78
C PRO A 142 -16.42 70.46 -17.15
N PRO A 143 -16.40 70.85 -18.44
CA PRO A 143 -15.67 72.03 -18.91
C PRO A 143 -16.15 73.29 -18.19
N ALA A 144 -15.21 74.05 -17.63
CA ALA A 144 -15.44 75.21 -16.76
C ALA A 144 -16.04 76.45 -17.47
N ILE A 145 -16.65 76.28 -18.64
CA ILE A 145 -17.27 77.37 -19.39
C ILE A 145 -18.77 77.34 -19.08
N LEU A 146 -19.13 78.07 -18.01
CA LEU A 146 -20.47 78.31 -17.45
C LEU A 146 -21.03 77.21 -16.53
N VAL A 147 -20.33 76.94 -15.42
CA VAL A 147 -20.91 76.24 -14.27
C VAL A 147 -21.92 77.15 -13.54
N LYS A 148 -23.11 76.60 -13.26
CA LYS A 148 -24.16 77.28 -12.50
C LYS A 148 -23.92 77.09 -10.99
N PRO A 149 -24.56 77.87 -10.09
CA PRO A 149 -24.44 77.65 -8.64
C PRO A 149 -24.82 76.21 -8.20
N GLU A 150 -25.73 75.57 -8.93
CA GLU A 150 -26.11 74.15 -8.78
C GLU A 150 -24.96 73.14 -9.11
N ASP A 151 -23.96 73.56 -9.89
CA ASP A 151 -22.61 73.00 -10.09
C ASP A 151 -21.93 72.53 -8.80
N ALA A 152 -21.77 73.48 -7.88
CA ALA A 152 -21.03 73.27 -6.63
C ALA A 152 -21.79 72.36 -5.67
N LEU A 153 -23.12 72.48 -5.60
CA LEU A 153 -23.98 71.63 -4.77
C LEU A 153 -24.00 70.18 -5.28
N SER A 154 -23.97 70.00 -6.61
CA SER A 154 -23.82 68.69 -7.25
C SER A 154 -22.44 68.08 -6.97
N SER A 155 -21.35 68.86 -7.00
CA SER A 155 -20.01 68.41 -6.58
C SER A 155 -19.94 67.99 -5.11
N VAL A 156 -20.56 68.75 -4.19
CA VAL A 156 -20.61 68.38 -2.77
C VAL A 156 -21.42 67.10 -2.57
N ARG A 157 -22.56 66.94 -3.27
CA ARG A 157 -23.36 65.71 -3.24
C ARG A 157 -22.57 64.50 -3.76
N SER A 158 -21.82 64.66 -4.86
CA SER A 158 -20.92 63.61 -5.37
C SER A 158 -19.78 63.29 -4.40
N ALA A 159 -19.21 64.29 -3.72
CA ALA A 159 -18.17 64.08 -2.70
C ALA A 159 -18.71 63.34 -1.46
N ILE A 160 -19.94 63.64 -1.02
CA ILE A 160 -20.61 62.92 0.07
C ILE A 160 -20.90 61.46 -0.34
N LEU A 161 -21.38 61.23 -1.57
CA LEU A 161 -21.60 59.88 -2.09
C LEU A 161 -20.28 59.10 -2.23
N LEU A 162 -19.19 59.74 -2.64
CA LEU A 162 -17.85 59.12 -2.67
C LEU A 162 -17.37 58.77 -1.25
N GLY A 163 -17.65 59.62 -0.27
CA GLY A 163 -17.36 59.38 1.15
C GLY A 163 -18.11 58.18 1.74
N ALA A 164 -19.27 57.82 1.18
CA ALA A 164 -20.03 56.63 1.57
C ALA A 164 -19.47 55.31 0.99
N VAL A 165 -18.76 55.36 -0.15
CA VAL A 165 -18.19 54.18 -0.83
C VAL A 165 -16.83 53.76 -0.26
N VAL A 166 -16.05 54.70 0.29
CA VAL A 166 -14.72 54.42 0.87
C VAL A 166 -14.75 53.38 2.01
N PRO A 167 -15.68 53.42 2.99
CA PRO A 167 -15.78 52.39 4.03
C PRO A 167 -16.07 51.00 3.46
N GLU A 168 -16.91 50.91 2.43
CA GLU A 168 -17.23 49.65 1.77
C GLU A 168 -16.02 49.07 1.03
N LEU A 169 -15.26 49.91 0.31
CA LEU A 169 -14.01 49.50 -0.33
C LEU A 169 -12.96 49.02 0.66
N ARG A 170 -12.88 49.65 1.85
CA ARG A 170 -12.02 49.18 2.93
C ARG A 170 -12.40 47.76 3.38
N GLN A 171 -13.69 47.51 3.57
CA GLN A 171 -14.19 46.18 3.93
C GLN A 171 -13.88 45.13 2.84
N GLN A 172 -14.03 45.48 1.56
CA GLN A 172 -13.67 44.59 0.45
C GLN A 172 -12.16 44.31 0.39
N THR A 173 -11.33 45.30 0.72
CA THR A 173 -9.87 45.16 0.79
C THR A 173 -9.46 44.25 1.94
N ASP A 174 -10.10 44.37 3.10
CA ASP A 174 -9.86 43.49 4.25
C ASP A 174 -10.20 42.02 3.91
N ARG A 175 -11.31 41.80 3.21
CA ARG A 175 -11.68 40.46 2.70
C ARG A 175 -10.68 39.95 1.67
N LEU A 176 -10.23 40.79 0.73
CA LEU A 176 -9.22 40.43 -0.26
C LEU A 176 -7.91 40.01 0.41
N LEU A 177 -7.48 40.73 1.46
CA LEU A 177 -6.29 40.37 2.22
C LEU A 177 -6.45 39.02 2.93
N ALA A 178 -7.63 38.73 3.47
CA ALA A 178 -7.94 37.44 4.05
C ALA A 178 -7.87 36.31 3.01
N ASP A 179 -8.48 36.52 1.83
CA ASP A 179 -8.49 35.53 0.74
C ASP A 179 -7.08 35.27 0.18
N LEU A 180 -6.23 36.29 0.06
CA LEU A 180 -4.83 36.12 -0.35
C LEU A 180 -4.02 35.33 0.68
N LYS A 181 -4.21 35.59 1.98
CA LYS A 181 -3.59 34.79 3.04
C LYS A 181 -4.05 33.34 2.97
N GLU A 182 -5.35 33.13 2.74
CA GLU A 182 -5.90 31.79 2.57
C GLU A 182 -5.30 31.08 1.35
N GLN A 183 -5.09 31.80 0.25
CA GLN A 183 -4.47 31.23 -0.95
C GLN A 183 -3.06 30.76 -0.68
N THR A 184 -2.26 31.54 0.05
CA THR A 184 -0.92 31.12 0.47
C THR A 184 -0.95 29.92 1.41
N ARG A 185 -1.94 29.85 2.31
CA ARG A 185 -2.12 28.73 3.25
C ARG A 185 -2.44 27.44 2.48
N VAL A 186 -3.43 27.48 1.60
CA VAL A 186 -3.84 26.34 0.78
C VAL A 186 -2.70 25.89 -0.13
N THR A 187 -1.97 26.82 -0.74
CA THR A 187 -0.80 26.49 -1.57
C THR A 187 0.28 25.76 -0.77
N ALA A 188 0.59 26.23 0.45
CA ALA A 188 1.54 25.56 1.33
C ALA A 188 1.06 24.17 1.76
N SER A 189 -0.25 24.01 2.04
CA SER A 189 -0.85 22.70 2.32
C SER A 189 -0.75 21.75 1.14
N ILE A 190 -0.99 22.21 -0.09
CA ILE A 190 -0.85 21.40 -1.32
C ILE A 190 0.60 20.94 -1.49
N GLU A 191 1.58 21.82 -1.33
CA GLU A 191 2.99 21.44 -1.44
C GLU A 191 3.41 20.44 -0.36
N ALA A 192 2.94 20.61 0.88
CA ALA A 192 3.16 19.64 1.94
C ALA A 192 2.54 18.27 1.62
N GLU A 193 1.32 18.26 1.07
CA GLU A 193 0.62 17.03 0.72
C GLU A 193 1.25 16.34 -0.50
N ARG A 194 1.77 17.10 -1.48
CA ARG A 194 2.59 16.56 -2.59
C ARG A 194 3.87 15.90 -2.08
N ALA A 195 4.54 16.53 -1.10
CA ALA A 195 5.74 15.96 -0.50
C ALA A 195 5.42 14.64 0.23
N ARG A 196 4.30 14.59 0.98
CA ARG A 196 3.81 13.36 1.62
C ARG A 196 3.46 12.28 0.61
N LEU A 197 2.76 12.62 -0.46
CA LEU A 197 2.43 11.70 -1.54
C LEU A 197 3.70 11.10 -2.16
N THR A 198 4.69 11.94 -2.44
CA THR A 198 5.96 11.50 -3.02
C THR A 198 6.68 10.55 -2.06
N ALA A 199 6.74 10.86 -0.77
CA ALA A 199 7.33 9.99 0.24
C ALA A 199 6.60 8.63 0.32
N ALA A 200 5.27 8.64 0.39
CA ALA A 200 4.46 7.42 0.45
C ALA A 200 4.65 6.54 -0.81
N VAL A 201 4.69 7.15 -1.99
CA VAL A 201 4.98 6.44 -3.25
C VAL A 201 6.38 5.85 -3.23
N THR A 202 7.40 6.58 -2.76
CA THR A 202 8.76 6.02 -2.67
C THR A 202 8.83 4.83 -1.71
N GLU A 203 8.14 4.90 -0.57
CA GLU A 203 8.06 3.80 0.40
C GLU A 203 7.34 2.59 -0.22
N GLN A 204 6.23 2.80 -0.92
CA GLN A 204 5.53 1.73 -1.64
C GLN A 204 6.42 1.05 -2.68
N THR A 205 7.23 1.81 -3.42
CA THR A 205 8.18 1.20 -4.39
C THR A 205 9.29 0.39 -3.72
N ALA A 206 9.74 0.82 -2.54
CA ALA A 206 10.72 0.06 -1.75
C ALA A 206 10.10 -1.25 -1.23
N GLU A 207 8.85 -1.20 -0.75
CA GLU A 207 8.15 -2.38 -0.26
C GLU A 207 7.83 -3.37 -1.38
N LYS A 208 7.45 -2.89 -2.58
CA LYS A 208 7.28 -3.75 -3.78
C LYS A 208 8.57 -4.47 -4.17
N LYS A 209 9.73 -3.80 -4.08
CA LYS A 209 11.03 -4.45 -4.30
C LYS A 209 11.30 -5.51 -3.24
N ARG A 210 10.98 -5.22 -1.97
CA ARG A 210 11.11 -6.18 -0.87
C ARG A 210 10.25 -7.42 -1.08
N LEU A 211 8.99 -7.25 -1.47
CA LEU A 211 8.09 -8.35 -1.83
C LEU A 211 8.67 -9.22 -2.95
N THR A 212 9.21 -8.58 -3.99
CA THR A 212 9.83 -9.31 -5.11
C THR A 212 11.02 -10.15 -4.64
N MET A 213 11.90 -9.58 -3.80
CA MET A 213 13.03 -10.31 -3.22
C MET A 213 12.59 -11.48 -2.31
N LEU A 214 11.49 -11.33 -1.57
CA LEU A 214 10.93 -12.40 -0.73
C LEU A 214 10.24 -13.51 -1.54
N LEU A 215 9.77 -13.21 -2.74
CA LEU A 215 9.17 -14.21 -3.64
C LEU A 215 10.23 -15.02 -4.41
N GLU A 216 11.41 -14.43 -4.62
CA GLU A 216 12.54 -15.08 -5.31
C GLU A 216 13.45 -15.90 -4.36
N ALA A 217 13.31 -15.72 -3.05
CA ALA A 217 14.08 -16.41 -1.99
C ALA A 217 13.46 -17.75 -1.60
#